data_AF-A0AA44IDT4-F1
#
_entry.id   AF-A0AA44IDT4-F1
#
_cell.length_a   1.000
_cell.length_b   1.000
_cell.length_c   1.000
_cell.angle_alpha   90.00
_cell.angle_beta   90.00
_cell.angle_gamma   90.00
#
_symmetry.space_group_name_H-M   'P 1'
#
loop_
_entity.id
_entity.type
_entity.pdbx_description
1 polymer ?
#
loop_
_entity_poly.entity_id
_entity_poly.type
_entity_poly.pdbx_seq_one_letter_code
_entity_poly.pdbx_strand_id
1 'polypeptide(L)'
;YGMRRWPGRGWPGRAAWGVVVLCLTSGFGFLLSPTRVLAFLSRDQPPMDWAAWANQGAAVVGAALWTGAGLAYRRHGRGVCACCGGARAAAGARSTGAGLVAVAALVPYAVMKTAWALGWTVGYTGGGRPGLDPRYASDLAIRLYAHGVDATAVLAVVGMGLALALTRSWRAGPVRAVLLALGWAGAAALAPFGVFLAVTGALVWAGPVDVGLGDHAPWVVAVAYGGFSVYGVALGRATGAYRTRTRRPCAWC
;
A
#
# COMPACT_ATOMS: atom_id res chain seq x y z
N TYR A 1 2.07 1.13 53.68
CA TYR A 1 1.16 0.95 52.53
C TYR A 1 1.57 1.85 51.38
N GLY A 2 2.53 1.43 50.56
CA GLY A 2 2.90 2.14 49.34
C GLY A 2 1.97 1.73 48.21
N MET A 3 1.01 2.57 47.85
CA MET A 3 0.20 2.38 46.64
C MET A 3 1.13 2.38 45.42
N ARG A 4 1.43 1.19 44.89
CA ARG A 4 2.02 1.00 43.56
C ARG A 4 1.10 1.71 42.57
N ARG A 5 1.50 2.93 42.15
CA ARG A 5 0.91 3.61 41.00
C ARG A 5 1.00 2.62 39.84
N TRP A 6 -0.15 2.10 39.42
CA TRP A 6 -0.23 1.31 38.20
C TRP A 6 0.43 2.14 37.09
N PRO A 7 1.45 1.61 36.39
CA PRO A 7 2.04 2.31 35.26
C PRO A 7 0.90 2.74 34.34
N GLY A 8 0.83 4.06 34.11
CA GLY A 8 -0.35 4.68 33.53
C GLY A 8 -0.78 3.98 32.26
N ARG A 9 -2.09 3.82 32.07
CA ARG A 9 -2.81 3.21 30.92
C ARG A 9 -2.34 3.67 29.51
N GLY A 10 -1.38 4.58 29.40
CA GLY A 10 -0.78 5.05 28.15
C GLY A 10 0.41 4.23 27.63
N TRP A 11 1.07 3.44 28.49
CA TRP A 11 2.18 2.55 28.12
C TRP A 11 1.62 1.12 28.04
N PRO A 12 1.62 0.44 26.87
CA PRO A 12 2.66 0.44 25.82
C PRO A 12 2.19 1.03 24.46
N GLY A 13 1.16 1.87 24.44
CA GLY A 13 0.48 2.25 23.20
C GLY A 13 1.38 2.93 22.15
N ARG A 14 2.08 4.01 22.52
CA ARG A 14 2.82 4.84 21.54
C ARG A 14 4.11 4.20 21.04
N ALA A 15 4.90 3.61 21.94
CA ALA A 15 6.16 2.95 21.58
C ALA A 15 5.93 1.72 20.67
N ALA A 16 4.88 0.93 20.96
CA ALA A 16 4.51 -0.21 20.11
C ALA A 16 4.16 0.21 18.68
N TRP A 17 3.47 1.36 18.49
CA TRP A 17 3.22 1.88 17.15
C TRP A 17 4.48 2.36 16.44
N GLY A 18 5.45 2.91 17.17
CA GLY A 18 6.77 3.23 16.63
C GLY A 18 7.49 2.01 16.06
N VAL A 19 7.49 0.89 16.80
CA VAL A 19 8.05 -0.40 16.34
C VAL A 19 7.32 -0.91 15.11
N VAL A 20 5.98 -0.86 15.08
CA VAL A 20 5.19 -1.28 13.92
C VAL A 20 5.54 -0.45 12.68
N VAL A 21 5.63 0.88 12.81
CA VAL A 21 6.01 1.76 11.70
C VAL A 21 7.41 1.40 11.21
N LEU A 22 8.39 1.26 12.10
CA LEU A 22 9.76 0.89 11.75
C LEU A 22 9.81 -0.45 11.00
N CYS A 23 9.13 -1.48 11.52
CA CYS A 23 9.07 -2.80 10.90
C CYS A 23 8.35 -2.79 9.53
N LEU A 24 7.32 -1.96 9.35
CA LEU A 24 6.66 -1.81 8.05
C LEU A 24 7.56 -1.06 7.05
N THR A 25 8.29 -0.04 7.49
CA THR A 25 9.25 0.67 6.63
C THR A 25 10.40 -0.22 6.21
N SER A 26 10.93 -1.06 7.10
CA SER A 26 11.99 -2.02 6.75
C SER A 26 11.47 -3.18 5.90
N GLY A 27 10.22 -3.59 6.11
CA GLY A 27 9.54 -4.63 5.33
C GLY A 27 8.98 -4.19 3.97
N PHE A 28 9.13 -2.91 3.59
CA PHE A 28 8.54 -2.36 2.36
C PHE A 28 9.01 -3.09 1.09
N GLY A 29 10.29 -3.47 1.03
CA GLY A 29 10.85 -4.23 -0.09
C GLY A 29 10.21 -5.60 -0.29
N PHE A 30 9.77 -6.25 0.80
CA PHE A 30 9.07 -7.52 0.74
C PHE A 30 7.68 -7.41 0.11
N LEU A 31 6.97 -6.30 0.35
CA LEU A 31 5.66 -6.06 -0.28
C LEU A 31 5.76 -5.80 -1.79
N LEU A 32 6.89 -5.26 -2.24
CA LEU A 32 7.17 -5.01 -3.65
C LEU A 32 7.88 -6.17 -4.34
N SER A 33 8.46 -7.11 -3.60
CA SER A 33 9.15 -8.30 -4.11
C SER A 33 8.37 -9.14 -5.13
N PRO A 34 7.02 -9.23 -5.13
CA PRO A 34 6.31 -9.94 -6.18
C PRO A 34 6.62 -9.42 -7.60
N THR A 35 7.06 -8.18 -7.77
CA THR A 35 7.54 -7.68 -9.07
C THR A 35 8.86 -8.34 -9.51
N ARG A 36 9.70 -8.79 -8.57
CA ARG A 36 10.87 -9.64 -8.85
C ARG A 36 10.48 -11.09 -9.15
N VAL A 37 9.33 -11.55 -8.64
CA VAL A 37 8.77 -12.87 -8.97
C VAL A 37 8.19 -12.90 -10.39
N LEU A 38 7.82 -11.75 -10.95
CA LEU A 38 7.54 -11.59 -12.39
C LEU A 38 8.84 -11.63 -13.22
N ALA A 39 9.73 -12.59 -12.94
CA ALA A 39 11.04 -12.76 -13.57
C ALA A 39 10.95 -12.88 -15.10
N PHE A 40 9.79 -13.26 -15.65
CA PHE A 40 9.55 -13.28 -17.11
C PHE A 40 9.56 -11.88 -17.76
N LEU A 41 9.43 -10.80 -16.97
CA LEU A 41 9.51 -9.42 -17.45
C LEU A 41 10.93 -8.84 -17.42
N SER A 42 11.91 -9.54 -16.84
CA SER A 42 13.26 -9.01 -16.63
C SER A 42 14.34 -9.96 -17.13
N ARG A 43 15.32 -9.42 -17.83
CA ARG A 43 16.59 -10.11 -18.10
C ARG A 43 17.58 -9.79 -16.99
N ASP A 44 18.52 -10.69 -16.74
CA ASP A 44 19.71 -10.47 -15.91
C ASP A 44 19.47 -9.76 -14.56
N GLN A 45 18.35 -10.06 -13.88
CA GLN A 45 18.18 -9.64 -12.49
C GLN A 45 19.29 -10.31 -11.67
N PRO A 46 19.94 -9.57 -10.74
CA PRO A 46 20.78 -10.23 -9.76
C PRO A 46 19.97 -11.30 -9.03
N PRO A 47 20.58 -12.44 -8.68
CA PRO A 47 19.88 -13.50 -7.95
C PRO A 47 19.21 -12.91 -6.72
N MET A 48 18.00 -13.38 -6.44
CA MET A 48 17.24 -12.86 -5.30
C MET A 48 18.05 -13.05 -4.03
N ASP A 49 18.31 -11.96 -3.32
CA ASP A 49 18.88 -12.01 -1.98
C ASP A 49 17.81 -12.54 -1.02
N TRP A 50 17.80 -13.87 -0.89
CA TRP A 50 16.86 -14.59 -0.04
C TRP A 50 16.99 -14.20 1.43
N ALA A 51 18.18 -13.80 1.88
CA ALA A 51 18.40 -13.37 3.25
C ALA A 51 17.75 -12.01 3.50
N ALA A 52 17.99 -11.04 2.62
CA ALA A 52 17.32 -9.74 2.69
C ALA A 52 15.79 -9.89 2.59
N TRP A 53 15.32 -10.72 1.66
CA TRP A 53 13.89 -11.00 1.51
C TRP A 53 13.28 -11.62 2.77
N ALA A 54 13.91 -12.64 3.33
CA ALA A 54 13.45 -13.30 4.56
C ALA A 54 13.44 -12.33 5.75
N ASN A 55 14.47 -11.49 5.89
CA ASN A 55 14.55 -10.47 6.94
C ASN A 55 13.42 -9.44 6.82
N GLN A 56 13.16 -8.94 5.60
CA GLN A 56 12.05 -8.02 5.35
C GLN A 56 10.69 -8.69 5.61
N GLY A 57 10.53 -9.97 5.23
CA GLY A 57 9.35 -10.77 5.54
C GLY A 57 9.13 -10.92 7.04
N ALA A 58 10.19 -11.22 7.79
CA ALA A 58 10.15 -11.30 9.25
C ALA A 58 9.75 -9.96 9.88
N ALA A 59 10.22 -8.83 9.35
CA ALA A 59 9.80 -7.51 9.80
C ALA A 59 8.28 -7.27 9.58
N VAL A 60 7.74 -7.63 8.41
CA VAL A 60 6.29 -7.54 8.14
C VAL A 60 5.49 -8.43 9.08
N VAL A 61 5.93 -9.68 9.29
CA VAL A 61 5.28 -10.62 10.23
C VAL A 61 5.32 -10.06 11.65
N GLY A 62 6.47 -9.57 12.09
CA GLY A 62 6.64 -8.92 13.39
C GLY A 62 5.70 -7.74 13.58
N ALA A 63 5.60 -6.85 12.59
CA ALA A 63 4.65 -5.73 12.60
C ALA A 63 3.20 -6.19 12.74
N ALA A 64 2.81 -7.24 12.02
CA ALA A 64 1.46 -7.81 12.07
C ALA A 64 1.15 -8.41 13.44
N LEU A 65 2.08 -9.18 14.02
CA LEU A 65 1.95 -9.78 15.35
C LEU A 65 1.86 -8.72 16.44
N TRP A 66 2.74 -7.71 16.42
CA TRP A 66 2.73 -6.60 17.37
C TRP A 66 1.44 -5.77 17.29
N THR A 67 0.96 -5.49 16.07
CA THR A 67 -0.32 -4.82 15.87
C THR A 67 -1.47 -5.67 16.44
N GLY A 68 -1.46 -6.98 16.19
CA GLY A 68 -2.44 -7.92 16.74
C GLY A 68 -2.46 -7.93 18.27
N ALA A 69 -1.28 -8.06 18.89
CA ALA A 69 -1.11 -8.06 20.34
C ALA A 69 -1.55 -6.72 20.96
N GLY A 70 -1.14 -5.60 20.38
CA GLY A 70 -1.54 -4.26 20.83
C GLY A 70 -3.05 -4.05 20.74
N LEU A 71 -3.69 -4.53 19.67
CA LEU A 71 -5.14 -4.48 19.53
C LEU A 71 -5.85 -5.37 20.55
N ALA A 72 -5.36 -6.60 20.78
CA ALA A 72 -5.92 -7.52 21.77
C ALA A 72 -5.83 -6.92 23.19
N TYR A 73 -4.67 -6.37 23.56
CA TYR A 73 -4.44 -5.70 24.84
C TYR A 73 -5.41 -4.53 25.04
N ARG A 74 -5.57 -3.66 24.02
CA ARG A 74 -6.52 -2.52 24.09
C ARG A 74 -7.98 -2.97 24.19
N ARG A 75 -8.35 -4.08 23.56
CA ARG A 75 -9.71 -4.64 23.65
C ARG A 75 -9.98 -5.21 25.03
N HIS A 76 -9.03 -5.98 25.57
CA HIS A 76 -9.10 -6.50 26.93
C HIS A 76 -9.25 -5.38 27.96
N GLY A 77 -8.44 -4.32 27.84
CA GLY A 77 -8.55 -3.14 28.73
C GLY A 77 -9.86 -2.36 28.61
N ARG A 78 -10.65 -2.58 27.55
CA ARG A 78 -11.98 -1.98 27.34
C ARG A 78 -13.13 -2.94 27.71
N GLY A 79 -12.83 -4.15 28.18
CA GLY A 79 -13.86 -5.15 28.47
C GLY A 79 -14.63 -5.64 27.23
N VAL A 80 -14.06 -5.49 26.03
CA VAL A 80 -14.67 -5.99 24.79
C VAL A 80 -13.96 -7.25 24.32
N CYS A 81 -14.66 -8.12 23.59
CA CYS A 81 -14.12 -9.36 23.07
C CYS A 81 -12.75 -9.16 22.38
N ALA A 82 -11.74 -9.92 22.78
CA ALA A 82 -10.39 -9.84 22.22
C ALA A 82 -10.39 -10.15 20.71
N CYS A 83 -11.25 -11.05 20.25
CA CYS A 83 -11.35 -11.49 18.85
C CYS A 83 -12.11 -10.48 17.97
N CYS A 84 -13.34 -10.14 18.32
CA CYS A 84 -14.23 -9.31 17.47
C CYS A 84 -14.25 -7.82 17.86
N GLY A 85 -13.82 -7.48 19.07
CA GLY A 85 -13.83 -6.11 19.62
C GLY A 85 -15.19 -5.63 20.10
N GLY A 86 -16.16 -6.53 20.36
CA GLY A 86 -17.51 -6.20 20.83
C GLY A 86 -18.37 -5.44 19.81
N ALA A 87 -17.89 -5.26 18.57
CA ALA A 87 -18.66 -4.61 17.53
C ALA A 87 -19.78 -5.53 17.07
N ARG A 88 -21.02 -5.24 17.49
CA ARG A 88 -22.22 -5.71 16.79
C ARG A 88 -22.05 -5.38 15.31
N ALA A 89 -22.53 -6.24 14.41
CA ALA A 89 -22.53 -5.96 12.98
C ALA A 89 -23.18 -4.59 12.78
N ALA A 90 -22.37 -3.55 12.54
CA ALA A 90 -22.88 -2.20 12.43
C ALA A 90 -23.76 -2.18 11.18
N ALA A 91 -25.06 -2.13 11.40
CA ALA A 91 -26.02 -1.96 10.34
C ALA A 91 -25.73 -0.61 9.68
N GLY A 92 -25.30 -0.62 8.42
CA GLY A 92 -25.63 0.48 7.52
C GLY A 92 -24.52 1.41 7.02
N ALA A 93 -23.29 1.43 7.55
CA ALA A 93 -22.28 2.34 7.00
C ALA A 93 -21.69 1.81 5.67
N ARG A 94 -22.41 2.01 4.56
CA ARG A 94 -21.91 1.85 3.19
C ARG A 94 -20.81 2.88 2.95
N SER A 95 -19.56 2.52 3.20
CA SER A 95 -18.40 3.32 2.78
C SER A 95 -18.08 3.12 1.29
N THR A 96 -19.08 3.25 0.41
CA THR A 96 -18.86 3.30 -1.04
C THR A 96 -17.92 4.45 -1.40
N GLY A 97 -18.01 5.56 -0.66
CA GLY A 97 -17.15 6.74 -0.83
C GLY A 97 -15.66 6.43 -0.77
N ALA A 98 -15.17 5.65 0.19
CA ALA A 98 -13.74 5.33 0.27
C ALA A 98 -13.22 4.53 -0.94
N GLY A 99 -14.04 3.62 -1.47
CA GLY A 99 -13.69 2.89 -2.70
C GLY A 99 -13.65 3.81 -3.92
N LEU A 100 -14.60 4.75 -4.03
CA LEU A 100 -14.62 5.73 -5.12
C LEU A 100 -13.46 6.72 -5.04
N VAL A 101 -13.10 7.18 -3.82
CA VAL A 101 -11.92 8.02 -3.60
C VAL A 101 -10.65 7.27 -4.00
N ALA A 102 -10.53 5.98 -3.66
CA ALA A 102 -9.39 5.18 -4.11
C ALA A 102 -9.32 5.14 -5.65
N VAL A 103 -10.42 4.85 -6.35
CA VAL A 103 -10.45 4.87 -7.82
C VAL A 103 -10.04 6.25 -8.35
N ALA A 104 -10.66 7.32 -7.87
CA ALA A 104 -10.39 8.68 -8.30
C ALA A 104 -8.91 9.08 -8.10
N ALA A 105 -8.27 8.62 -7.02
CA ALA A 105 -6.87 8.90 -6.73
C ALA A 105 -5.90 8.31 -7.79
N LEU A 106 -6.29 7.22 -8.46
CA LEU A 106 -5.48 6.60 -9.51
C LEU A 106 -5.83 7.11 -10.91
N VAL A 107 -6.93 7.85 -11.10
CA VAL A 107 -7.35 8.34 -12.42
C VAL A 107 -6.28 9.23 -13.07
N PRO A 108 -5.70 10.24 -12.40
CA PRO A 108 -4.69 11.09 -13.03
C PRO A 108 -3.48 10.29 -13.52
N TYR A 109 -3.03 9.32 -12.72
CA TYR A 109 -1.93 8.44 -13.09
C TYR A 109 -2.28 7.54 -14.28
N ALA A 110 -3.46 6.93 -14.28
CA ALA A 110 -3.93 6.09 -15.38
C ALA A 110 -4.06 6.90 -16.68
N VAL A 111 -4.64 8.10 -16.62
CA VAL A 111 -4.76 9.00 -17.78
C VAL A 111 -3.37 9.36 -18.33
N MET A 112 -2.43 9.71 -17.46
CA MET A 112 -1.05 10.01 -17.86
C MET A 112 -0.39 8.79 -18.54
N LYS A 113 -0.53 7.60 -17.96
CA LYS A 113 -0.02 6.35 -18.56
C LYS A 113 -0.68 6.02 -19.89
N THR A 114 -1.99 6.23 -20.02
CA THR A 114 -2.71 6.07 -21.29
C THR A 114 -2.23 7.08 -22.33
N ALA A 115 -2.01 8.35 -21.96
CA ALA A 115 -1.46 9.34 -22.87
C ALA A 115 -0.07 8.93 -23.37
N TRP A 116 0.81 8.47 -22.49
CA TRP A 116 2.11 7.90 -22.88
C TRP A 116 1.97 6.71 -23.81
N ALA A 117 0.96 5.87 -23.60
CA ALA A 117 0.67 4.75 -24.49
C ALA A 117 0.19 5.12 -25.88
N LEU A 118 -0.50 6.26 -25.98
CA LEU A 118 -0.86 6.89 -27.24
C LEU A 118 0.29 7.71 -27.86
N GLY A 119 1.48 7.66 -27.26
CA GLY A 119 2.69 8.31 -27.77
C GLY A 119 2.90 9.75 -27.31
N TRP A 120 2.04 10.28 -26.44
CA TRP A 120 2.19 11.63 -25.88
C TRP A 120 3.35 11.68 -24.90
N THR A 121 4.03 12.82 -24.83
CA THR A 121 5.23 13.01 -23.99
C THR A 121 4.98 13.93 -22.80
N VAL A 122 3.73 14.05 -22.36
CA VAL A 122 3.35 14.94 -21.25
C VAL A 122 4.16 14.63 -20.00
N GLY A 123 4.85 15.63 -19.47
CA GLY A 123 5.68 15.48 -18.28
C GLY A 123 7.06 14.91 -18.52
N TYR A 124 7.47 14.61 -19.76
CA TYR A 124 8.88 14.37 -20.07
C TYR A 124 9.64 15.68 -20.27
N THR A 125 10.82 15.77 -19.67
CA THR A 125 11.72 16.94 -19.75
C THR A 125 13.01 16.66 -20.51
N GLY A 126 13.31 15.38 -20.80
CA GLY A 126 14.44 14.96 -21.62
C GLY A 126 14.12 14.89 -23.12
N GLY A 127 15.15 14.87 -23.97
CA GLY A 127 15.02 14.74 -25.43
C GLY A 127 14.63 13.34 -25.92
N GLY A 128 14.60 12.34 -25.03
CA GLY A 128 14.23 10.96 -25.33
C GLY A 128 13.00 10.50 -24.55
N ARG A 129 12.28 9.50 -25.09
CA ARG A 129 11.36 8.69 -24.28
C ARG A 129 12.22 7.92 -23.26
N PRO A 130 11.87 7.87 -21.96
CA PRO A 130 12.59 7.00 -21.04
C PRO A 130 12.56 5.59 -21.62
N GLY A 131 13.71 4.94 -21.63
CA GLY A 131 13.83 3.52 -21.97
C GLY A 131 13.91 2.72 -20.67
N LEU A 132 13.37 1.51 -20.69
CA LEU A 132 13.84 0.50 -19.73
C LEU A 132 15.26 0.11 -20.14
N ASP A 133 16.15 -0.05 -19.16
CA ASP A 133 17.49 -0.58 -19.41
C ASP A 133 17.36 -1.98 -20.04
N PRO A 134 17.82 -2.18 -21.29
CA PRO A 134 17.73 -3.46 -21.97
C PRO A 134 18.44 -4.60 -21.25
N ARG A 135 19.40 -4.29 -20.38
CA ARG A 135 20.08 -5.26 -19.52
C ARG A 135 19.11 -5.91 -18.53
N TYR A 136 18.11 -5.18 -18.05
CA TYR A 136 17.26 -5.61 -16.95
C TYR A 136 15.81 -5.90 -17.34
N ALA A 137 15.41 -5.61 -18.58
CA ALA A 137 14.04 -5.76 -19.06
C ALA A 137 13.94 -6.78 -20.20
N SER A 138 12.84 -7.54 -20.25
CA SER A 138 12.55 -8.42 -21.39
C SER A 138 12.16 -7.60 -22.62
N ASP A 139 12.31 -8.15 -23.83
CA ASP A 139 11.89 -7.47 -25.07
C ASP A 139 10.40 -7.09 -25.06
N LEU A 140 9.57 -7.90 -24.40
CA LEU A 140 8.16 -7.57 -24.22
C LEU A 140 7.99 -6.36 -23.30
N ALA A 141 8.69 -6.32 -22.16
CA ALA A 141 8.64 -5.19 -21.24
C ALA A 141 9.15 -3.91 -21.90
N ILE A 142 10.25 -3.96 -22.65
CA ILE A 142 10.80 -2.82 -23.41
C ILE A 142 9.78 -2.32 -24.44
N ARG A 143 9.17 -3.23 -25.22
CA ARG A 143 8.14 -2.86 -26.22
C ARG A 143 6.90 -2.24 -25.57
N LEU A 144 6.40 -2.82 -24.48
CA LEU A 144 5.26 -2.28 -23.75
C LEU A 144 5.58 -0.90 -23.15
N TYR A 145 6.78 -0.75 -22.58
CA TYR A 145 7.22 0.52 -21.99
C TYR A 145 7.42 1.62 -23.03
N ALA A 146 7.89 1.27 -24.24
CA ALA A 146 7.95 2.19 -25.37
C ALA A 146 6.56 2.74 -25.77
N HIS A 147 5.51 1.99 -25.45
CA HIS A 147 4.11 2.39 -25.52
C HIS A 147 3.56 2.75 -24.14
N GLY A 148 4.34 3.29 -23.20
CA GLY A 148 3.87 3.76 -21.89
C GLY A 148 3.19 2.73 -20.98
N VAL A 149 3.10 1.46 -21.40
CA VAL A 149 2.48 0.37 -20.65
C VAL A 149 3.56 -0.30 -19.83
N ASP A 150 3.48 -0.14 -18.51
CA ASP A 150 4.34 -0.82 -17.55
C ASP A 150 3.51 -1.55 -16.49
N ALA A 151 4.21 -2.31 -15.65
CA ALA A 151 3.57 -3.09 -14.59
C ALA A 151 2.73 -2.19 -13.66
N THR A 152 3.14 -0.94 -13.44
CA THR A 152 2.42 0.01 -12.59
C THR A 152 1.14 0.53 -13.23
N ALA A 153 1.09 0.74 -14.55
CA ALA A 153 -0.15 1.02 -15.27
C ALA A 153 -1.16 -0.12 -15.14
N VAL A 154 -0.71 -1.37 -15.32
CA VAL A 154 -1.57 -2.56 -15.16
C VAL A 154 -2.05 -2.70 -13.71
N LEU A 155 -1.14 -2.55 -12.74
CA LEU A 155 -1.48 -2.61 -11.32
C LEU A 155 -2.42 -1.49 -10.89
N ALA A 156 -2.33 -0.30 -11.49
CA ALA A 156 -3.27 0.78 -11.22
C ALA A 156 -4.70 0.39 -11.62
N VAL A 157 -4.88 -0.19 -12.82
CA VAL A 157 -6.19 -0.67 -13.28
C VAL A 157 -6.72 -1.81 -12.40
N VAL A 158 -5.87 -2.79 -12.07
CA VAL A 158 -6.22 -3.88 -11.15
C VAL A 158 -6.59 -3.32 -9.76
N GLY A 159 -5.86 -2.32 -9.28
CA GLY A 159 -6.11 -1.62 -8.02
C GLY A 159 -7.47 -0.91 -8.01
N MET A 160 -7.81 -0.19 -9.08
CA MET A 160 -9.15 0.39 -9.24
C MET A 160 -10.23 -0.70 -9.19
N GLY A 161 -10.03 -1.82 -9.89
CA GLY A 161 -10.94 -2.97 -9.86
C GLY A 161 -11.11 -3.56 -8.46
N LEU A 162 -10.01 -3.70 -7.71
CA LEU A 162 -10.03 -4.14 -6.31
C LEU A 162 -10.80 -3.16 -5.42
N ALA A 163 -10.55 -1.86 -5.55
CA ALA A 163 -11.27 -0.83 -4.80
C ALA A 163 -12.79 -0.89 -5.06
N LEU A 164 -13.19 -1.06 -6.33
CA LEU A 164 -14.59 -1.27 -6.71
C LEU A 164 -15.15 -2.59 -6.16
N ALA A 165 -14.38 -3.67 -6.20
CA ALA A 165 -14.81 -4.97 -5.65
C ALA A 165 -15.09 -4.88 -4.14
N LEU A 166 -14.29 -4.12 -3.39
CA LEU A 166 -14.49 -3.88 -1.96
C LEU A 166 -15.76 -3.06 -1.66
N THR A 167 -16.30 -2.31 -2.63
CA THR A 167 -17.61 -1.65 -2.44
C THR A 167 -18.78 -2.64 -2.47
N ARG A 168 -18.60 -3.81 -3.10
CA ARG A 168 -19.63 -4.85 -3.21
C ARG A 168 -19.55 -5.91 -2.11
N SER A 169 -20.67 -6.58 -1.85
CA SER A 169 -20.79 -7.55 -0.76
C SER A 169 -20.50 -8.99 -1.12
N TRP A 170 -19.24 -9.28 -1.45
CA TRP A 170 -18.75 -10.65 -1.59
C TRP A 170 -18.67 -11.33 -0.21
N ARG A 171 -19.55 -12.31 0.06
CA ARG A 171 -19.61 -13.01 1.37
C ARG A 171 -18.99 -14.41 1.35
N ALA A 172 -18.67 -14.94 0.17
CA ALA A 172 -18.01 -16.24 0.03
C ALA A 172 -16.65 -16.24 0.75
N GLY A 173 -16.41 -17.27 1.56
CA GLY A 173 -15.21 -17.41 2.41
C GLY A 173 -13.89 -17.11 1.69
N PRO A 174 -13.55 -17.83 0.60
CA PRO A 174 -12.26 -17.65 -0.08
C PRO A 174 -12.14 -16.28 -0.75
N VAL A 175 -13.16 -15.83 -1.48
CA VAL A 175 -13.16 -14.51 -2.14
C VAL A 175 -12.98 -13.38 -1.13
N ARG A 176 -13.67 -13.48 0.02
CA ARG A 176 -13.54 -12.50 1.10
C ARG A 176 -12.14 -12.46 1.67
N ALA A 177 -11.50 -13.61 1.89
CA ALA A 177 -10.15 -13.67 2.41
C ALA A 177 -9.15 -13.02 1.43
N VAL A 178 -9.26 -13.33 0.13
CA VAL A 178 -8.42 -12.74 -0.93
C VAL A 178 -8.59 -11.23 -0.99
N LEU A 179 -9.83 -10.72 -1.04
CA LEU A 179 -10.09 -9.27 -1.11
C LEU A 179 -9.55 -8.53 0.13
N LEU A 180 -9.65 -9.11 1.32
CA LEU A 180 -9.09 -8.53 2.53
C LEU A 180 -7.55 -8.55 2.51
N ALA A 181 -6.95 -9.66 2.09
CA ALA A 181 -5.50 -9.78 1.99
C ALA A 181 -4.93 -8.76 1.00
N LEU A 182 -5.48 -8.71 -0.22
CA LEU A 182 -5.08 -7.76 -1.25
C LEU A 182 -5.33 -6.30 -0.83
N GLY A 183 -6.48 -6.02 -0.22
CA GLY A 183 -6.82 -4.67 0.24
C GLY A 183 -5.87 -4.15 1.31
N TRP A 184 -5.54 -4.96 2.32
CA TRP A 184 -4.57 -4.58 3.35
C TRP A 184 -3.13 -4.54 2.83
N ALA A 185 -2.73 -5.48 1.98
CA ALA A 185 -1.40 -5.50 1.38
C ALA A 185 -1.20 -4.25 0.50
N GLY A 186 -2.15 -3.94 -0.39
CA GLY A 186 -2.10 -2.74 -1.23
C GLY A 186 -2.12 -1.45 -0.41
N ALA A 187 -2.92 -1.38 0.66
CA ALA A 187 -2.94 -0.23 1.54
C ALA A 187 -1.59 -0.03 2.26
N ALA A 188 -1.02 -1.10 2.79
CA ALA A 188 0.27 -1.08 3.48
C ALA A 188 1.43 -0.76 2.53
N ALA A 189 1.38 -1.26 1.29
CA ALA A 189 2.40 -1.00 0.28
C ALA A 189 2.34 0.44 -0.25
N LEU A 190 1.14 1.04 -0.39
CA LEU A 190 1.00 2.31 -1.11
C LEU A 190 0.85 3.52 -0.20
N ALA A 191 0.25 3.39 1.00
CA ALA A 191 0.10 4.52 1.92
C ALA A 191 1.43 5.21 2.29
N PRO A 192 2.55 4.48 2.53
CA PRO A 192 3.83 5.09 2.89
C PRO A 192 4.43 6.02 1.84
N PHE A 193 4.00 5.96 0.57
CA PHE A 193 4.48 6.90 -0.46
C PHE A 193 4.20 8.37 -0.11
N GLY A 194 3.22 8.66 0.74
CA GLY A 194 2.94 10.02 1.22
C GLY A 194 4.01 10.53 2.17
N VAL A 195 4.57 9.64 3.01
CA VAL A 195 5.72 9.97 3.87
C VAL A 195 6.95 10.22 3.01
N PHE A 196 7.19 9.34 2.03
CA PHE A 196 8.27 9.53 1.06
C PHE A 196 8.15 10.90 0.36
N LEU A 197 6.98 11.22 -0.21
CA LEU A 197 6.75 12.47 -0.90
C LEU A 197 6.92 13.69 0.01
N ALA A 198 6.47 13.62 1.27
CA ALA A 198 6.64 14.70 2.23
C ALA A 198 8.11 14.94 2.60
N VAL A 199 8.86 13.86 2.87
CA VAL A 199 10.30 13.95 3.21
C VAL A 199 11.09 14.45 2.01
N THR A 200 10.93 13.85 0.84
CA THR A 200 11.62 14.27 -0.38
C THR A 200 11.25 15.71 -0.76
N GLY A 201 9.96 16.07 -0.68
CA GLY A 201 9.51 17.43 -0.95
C GLY A 201 10.13 18.46 0.00
N ALA A 202 10.24 18.14 1.30
CA ALA A 202 10.91 19.00 2.27
C ALA A 202 12.41 19.14 1.99
N LEU A 203 13.09 18.05 1.63
CA LEU A 203 14.50 18.07 1.25
C LEU A 203 14.75 18.87 -0.03
N VAL A 204 13.80 18.90 -0.95
CA VAL A 204 13.94 19.66 -2.20
C VAL A 204 13.68 21.13 -1.96
N TRP A 205 12.64 21.44 -1.19
CA TRP A 205 12.35 22.80 -0.78
C TRP A 205 13.51 23.42 0.01
N ALA A 206 14.21 22.63 0.84
CA ALA A 206 15.37 23.09 1.60
C ALA A 206 16.66 23.22 0.75
N GLY A 207 16.69 22.71 -0.49
CA GLY A 207 17.84 22.75 -1.38
C GLY A 207 18.93 21.65 -1.29
N PRO A 208 18.98 20.69 -0.33
CA PRO A 208 20.01 19.65 -0.35
C PRO A 208 19.80 18.54 -1.40
N VAL A 209 18.64 18.45 -2.06
CA VAL A 209 18.32 17.39 -3.04
C VAL A 209 17.50 17.96 -4.19
N ASP A 210 17.73 17.48 -5.42
CA ASP A 210 16.87 17.73 -6.59
C ASP A 210 15.95 16.52 -6.87
N VAL A 211 14.67 16.74 -7.24
CA VAL A 211 13.72 15.67 -7.66
C VAL A 211 13.85 15.32 -9.14
N GLY A 212 15.03 15.48 -9.72
CA GLY A 212 15.28 15.08 -11.10
C GLY A 212 15.29 13.56 -11.23
N LEU A 213 14.13 12.92 -11.41
CA LEU A 213 14.10 11.76 -12.31
C LEU A 213 14.48 12.35 -13.66
N GLY A 214 15.74 12.22 -14.08
CA GLY A 214 16.40 13.09 -15.08
C GLY A 214 15.59 13.46 -16.32
N ASP A 215 14.65 12.61 -16.72
CA ASP A 215 13.79 12.80 -17.90
C ASP A 215 12.32 13.17 -17.61
N HIS A 216 11.93 13.43 -16.36
CA HIS A 216 10.54 13.71 -15.96
C HIS A 216 10.40 15.01 -15.18
N ALA A 217 9.34 15.76 -15.48
CA ALA A 217 8.94 16.94 -14.74
C ALA A 217 8.57 16.56 -13.28
N PRO A 218 8.89 17.41 -12.28
CA PRO A 218 8.63 17.10 -10.87
C PRO A 218 7.16 16.78 -10.53
N TRP A 219 6.21 17.35 -11.27
CA TRP A 219 4.79 17.07 -11.05
C TRP A 219 4.40 15.61 -11.36
N VAL A 220 5.14 14.91 -12.24
CA VAL A 220 4.91 13.49 -12.55
C VAL A 220 5.09 12.64 -11.29
N VAL A 221 6.09 12.97 -10.49
CA VAL A 221 6.41 12.33 -9.20
C VAL A 221 5.27 12.56 -8.21
N ALA A 222 4.77 13.80 -8.14
CA ALA A 222 3.65 14.15 -7.28
C ALA A 222 2.35 13.43 -7.69
N VAL A 223 2.07 13.33 -8.99
CA VAL A 223 0.89 12.60 -9.50
C VAL A 223 0.99 11.11 -9.19
N ALA A 224 2.15 10.49 -9.43
CA ALA A 224 2.34 9.06 -9.18
C ALA A 224 2.30 8.75 -7.67
N TYR A 225 3.24 9.29 -6.89
CA TYR A 225 3.36 8.93 -5.48
C TYR A 225 2.26 9.54 -4.60
N GLY A 226 1.80 10.75 -4.92
CA GLY A 226 0.65 11.36 -4.26
C GLY A 226 -0.62 10.56 -4.52
N GLY A 227 -0.89 10.21 -5.78
CA GLY A 227 -2.01 9.35 -6.16
C GLY A 227 -1.95 7.98 -5.48
N PHE A 228 -0.80 7.33 -5.46
CA PHE A 228 -0.59 6.05 -4.78
C PHE A 228 -0.82 6.14 -3.26
N SER A 229 -0.34 7.19 -2.61
CA SER A 229 -0.55 7.38 -1.17
C SER A 229 -2.03 7.58 -0.84
N VAL A 230 -2.71 8.47 -1.57
CA VAL A 230 -4.15 8.70 -1.38
C VAL A 230 -4.93 7.41 -1.65
N TYR A 231 -4.59 6.68 -2.72
CA TYR A 231 -5.15 5.36 -2.99
C TYR A 231 -4.92 4.38 -1.85
N GLY A 232 -3.70 4.26 -1.32
CA GLY A 232 -3.38 3.34 -0.23
C GLY A 232 -4.18 3.62 1.05
N VAL A 233 -4.31 4.88 1.44
CA VAL A 233 -5.12 5.30 2.60
C VAL A 233 -6.61 5.04 2.36
N ALA A 234 -7.12 5.42 1.18
CA ALA A 234 -8.52 5.20 0.83
C ALA A 234 -8.87 3.71 0.74
N LEU A 235 -7.98 2.90 0.16
CA LEU A 235 -8.10 1.44 0.07
C LEU A 235 -8.10 0.79 1.47
N GLY A 236 -7.26 1.26 2.39
CA GLY A 236 -7.27 0.79 3.78
C GLY A 236 -8.62 1.04 4.46
N ARG A 237 -9.20 2.24 4.25
CA ARG A 237 -10.54 2.57 4.76
C ARG A 237 -11.63 1.70 4.10
N ALA A 238 -11.58 1.53 2.78
CA ALA A 238 -12.52 0.68 2.04
C ALA A 238 -12.44 -0.79 2.51
N THR A 239 -11.23 -1.31 2.71
CA THR A 239 -10.97 -2.66 3.22
C THR A 239 -11.49 -2.83 4.65
N GLY A 240 -11.30 -1.81 5.50
CA GLY A 240 -11.87 -1.78 6.85
C GLY A 240 -13.39 -1.85 6.85
N ALA A 241 -14.05 -1.05 6.01
CA ALA A 241 -15.50 -1.06 5.87
C ALA A 241 -16.03 -2.36 5.23
N TYR A 242 -15.32 -2.90 4.24
CA TYR A 242 -15.61 -4.21 3.67
C TYR A 242 -15.53 -5.31 4.74
N ARG A 243 -14.48 -5.28 5.58
CA ARG A 243 -14.31 -6.21 6.69
C ARG A 243 -15.49 -6.14 7.65
N THR A 244 -15.90 -4.95 8.09
CA THR A 244 -17.02 -4.80 9.04
C THR A 244 -18.34 -5.30 8.43
N ARG A 245 -18.64 -4.96 7.18
CA ARG A 245 -19.87 -5.38 6.49
C ARG A 245 -19.94 -6.89 6.21
N THR A 246 -18.80 -7.53 5.99
CA THR A 246 -18.71 -8.98 5.69
C THR A 246 -18.31 -9.82 6.90
N ARG A 247 -18.24 -9.25 8.10
CA ARG A 247 -17.96 -10.03 9.32
C ARG A 247 -19.04 -11.09 9.52
N ARG A 248 -18.60 -12.28 9.91
CA ARG A 248 -19.47 -13.31 10.47
C ARG A 248 -19.73 -12.97 11.95
N PRO A 249 -20.85 -13.42 12.53
CA PRO A 249 -21.05 -13.42 13.98
C PRO A 249 -19.83 -14.02 14.67
N CYS A 250 -19.46 -13.48 15.83
CA CYS A 250 -18.38 -14.07 16.60
C CYS A 250 -18.92 -15.34 17.27
N ALA A 251 -18.25 -16.48 17.15
CA ALA A 251 -18.67 -17.69 17.86
C ALA A 251 -18.54 -17.56 19.40
N TRP A 252 -17.79 -16.55 19.87
CA TRP A 252 -17.46 -16.32 21.27
C TRP A 252 -18.32 -15.21 21.93
N CYS A 253 -19.27 -14.60 21.20
CA CYS A 253 -20.13 -13.51 21.68
C CYS A 253 -21.51 -13.61 21.05
#